data_AF-A0A7J7HH81-F1
#
_entry.id   AF-A0A7J7HH81-F1
#
_cell.length_a   1.000
_cell.length_b   1.000
_cell.length_c   1.000
_cell.angle_alpha   90.00
_cell.angle_beta   90.00
_cell.angle_gamma   90.00
#
_symmetry.space_group_name_H-M   'P 1'
#
loop_
_entity.id
_entity.type
_entity.pdbx_description
1 polymer ?
#
loop_
_entity_poly.entity_id
_entity_poly.type
_entity_poly.pdbx_seq_one_letter_code
_entity_poly.pdbx_strand_id
1 'polypeptide(L)'
;MDIEDKLSSRFCVHDLSIFYLLYQEMATEMRHDIMVHYKGSINHILNIDPDKYNHMDLFADSCEIALSNVPASHVITLDLYGVVPRSEVRIELKYDQDLLRMFGLYVGIKEIPIYFGVAHSSTPIGFEETHETNMH
;
A
#
# COMPACT_ATOMS: atom_id res chain seq x y z
N MET A 1 4.09 24.97 24.81
CA MET A 1 4.41 25.63 23.52
C MET A 1 5.40 24.71 22.85
N ASP A 2 4.81 23.71 22.21
CA ASP A 2 5.43 22.44 21.88
C ASP A 2 6.33 22.57 20.67
N ILE A 3 7.44 21.86 20.72
CA ILE A 3 8.46 21.82 19.66
C ILE A 3 7.82 21.35 18.33
N GLU A 4 6.73 20.58 18.42
CA GLU A 4 5.93 20.07 17.30
C GLU A 4 5.27 21.19 16.47
N ASP A 5 4.81 22.27 17.11
CA ASP A 5 4.14 23.38 16.41
C ASP A 5 5.13 24.23 15.60
N LYS A 6 6.39 24.31 16.04
CA LYS A 6 7.44 25.03 15.30
C LYS A 6 7.96 24.26 14.08
N LEU A 7 7.89 22.93 14.11
CA LEU A 7 8.26 22.08 12.98
C LEU A 7 7.14 22.05 11.92
N SER A 8 5.88 22.09 12.34
CA SER A 8 4.74 22.08 11.40
C SER A 8 4.64 23.32 10.50
N SER A 9 5.20 24.47 10.91
CA SER A 9 5.03 25.75 10.21
C SER A 9 6.16 26.10 9.23
N ARG A 10 7.29 25.38 9.21
CA ARG A 10 8.50 25.81 8.45
C ARG A 10 8.94 24.90 7.31
N PHE A 11 8.42 23.68 7.21
CA PHE A 11 8.88 22.73 6.19
C PHE A 11 7.93 22.67 5.00
N CYS A 12 7.92 23.75 4.22
CA CYS A 12 7.41 23.73 2.86
C CYS A 12 8.34 22.86 1.99
N VAL A 13 7.97 21.60 1.76
CA VAL A 13 8.18 20.73 0.56
C VAL A 13 9.58 20.60 -0.07
N HIS A 14 10.58 21.39 0.30
CA HIS A 14 11.84 21.52 -0.45
C HIS A 14 13.09 20.96 0.25
N ASP A 15 12.98 20.44 1.48
CA ASP A 15 14.12 19.81 2.16
C ASP A 15 13.81 18.38 2.60
N LEU A 16 13.52 17.54 1.60
CA LEU A 16 13.24 16.11 1.76
C LEU A 16 14.48 15.32 2.22
N SER A 17 15.67 15.87 2.02
CA SER A 17 16.96 15.33 2.46
C SER A 17 17.10 15.29 3.99
N ILE A 18 16.68 16.35 4.68
CA ILE A 18 16.74 16.42 6.14
C ILE A 18 15.72 15.47 6.78
N PHE A 19 14.54 15.31 6.16
CA PHE A 19 13.57 14.28 6.59
C PHE A 19 14.14 12.87 6.49
N TYR A 20 14.88 12.56 5.42
CA TYR A 20 15.48 11.23 5.22
C TYR A 20 16.56 10.90 6.26
N LEU A 21 17.33 11.90 6.68
CA LEU A 21 18.36 11.74 7.72
C LEU A 21 17.76 11.64 9.13
N LEU A 22 16.75 12.46 9.45
CA LEU A 22 15.99 12.34 10.70
C LEU A 22 15.20 11.01 10.79
N TYR A 23 14.79 10.47 9.64
CA TYR A 23 14.14 9.16 9.54
C TYR A 23 15.09 8.00 9.88
N GLN A 24 16.32 7.99 9.32
CA GLN A 24 17.29 6.92 9.65
C GLN A 24 17.64 6.87 11.14
N GLU A 25 17.56 8.00 11.85
CA GLU A 25 17.91 8.08 13.27
C GLU A 25 16.73 7.77 14.22
N MET A 26 15.47 7.91 13.78
CA MET A 26 14.29 7.77 14.65
C MET A 26 13.33 6.61 14.26
N ALA A 27 13.40 6.08 13.04
CA ALA A 27 12.44 5.09 12.55
C ALA A 27 12.79 3.64 12.91
N THR A 28 14.01 3.39 13.41
CA THR A 28 14.60 2.06 13.56
C THR A 28 14.03 1.21 14.70
N GLU A 29 13.07 1.71 15.48
CA GLU A 29 12.42 0.93 16.56
C GLU A 29 10.89 0.85 16.46
N MET A 30 10.26 1.64 15.57
CA MET A 30 8.80 1.69 15.52
C MET A 30 8.26 0.69 14.49
N ARG A 31 7.46 -0.26 14.97
CA ARG A 31 6.75 -1.21 14.12
C ARG A 31 5.38 -0.68 13.73
N HIS A 32 5.00 -0.86 12.47
CA HIS A 32 3.75 -0.40 11.92
C HIS A 32 2.74 -1.53 11.73
N ASP A 33 1.47 -1.18 11.71
CA ASP A 33 0.39 -2.05 11.24
C ASP A 33 -0.13 -1.45 9.94
N ILE A 34 -0.25 -2.26 8.90
CA ILE A 34 -0.69 -1.82 7.58
C ILE A 34 -2.18 -2.15 7.44
N MET A 35 -3.00 -1.12 7.20
CA MET A 35 -4.43 -1.25 6.92
C MET A 35 -4.64 -1.31 5.42
N VAL A 36 -4.95 -2.48 4.88
CA VAL A 36 -5.16 -2.69 3.44
C VAL A 36 -6.63 -2.53 3.10
N HIS A 37 -6.93 -1.48 2.33
CA HIS A 37 -8.26 -1.14 1.85
C HIS A 37 -8.49 -1.69 0.44
N TYR A 38 -9.53 -2.51 0.27
CA TYR A 38 -9.97 -3.01 -1.03
C TYR A 38 -11.49 -3.20 -1.09
N LYS A 39 -12.14 -2.60 -2.10
CA LYS A 39 -13.59 -2.72 -2.35
C LYS A 39 -14.46 -2.55 -1.09
N GLY A 40 -14.11 -1.59 -0.22
CA GLY A 40 -14.84 -1.30 1.02
C GLY A 40 -14.51 -2.21 2.21
N SER A 41 -13.67 -3.23 2.01
CA SER A 41 -13.11 -4.06 3.09
C SER A 41 -11.80 -3.47 3.59
N ILE A 42 -11.50 -3.70 4.87
CA ILE A 42 -10.25 -3.31 5.53
C ILE A 42 -9.66 -4.55 6.18
N ASN A 43 -8.44 -4.92 5.76
CA ASN A 43 -7.66 -6.00 6.35
C ASN A 43 -6.38 -5.43 6.97
N HIS A 44 -5.74 -6.20 7.85
CA HIS A 44 -4.57 -5.74 8.60
C HIS A 44 -3.39 -6.68 8.42
N ILE A 45 -2.21 -6.11 8.17
CA ILE A 45 -0.92 -6.78 8.26
C ILE A 45 -0.20 -6.17 9.46
N LEU A 46 0.05 -6.98 10.49
CA LEU A 46 0.45 -6.47 11.81
C LEU A 46 1.96 -6.53 12.01
N ASN A 47 2.46 -5.58 12.81
CA ASN A 47 3.77 -5.64 13.43
C ASN A 47 4.95 -5.66 12.44
N ILE A 48 4.80 -4.90 11.37
CA ILE A 48 5.78 -4.70 10.29
C ILE A 48 7.01 -3.97 10.80
N ASP A 49 8.17 -4.53 10.48
CA ASP A 49 9.49 -3.95 10.72
C ASP A 49 9.94 -3.24 9.44
N PRO A 50 9.99 -1.89 9.40
CA PRO A 50 10.35 -1.13 8.21
C PRO A 50 11.71 -1.51 7.61
N ASP A 51 12.64 -2.03 8.41
CA ASP A 51 13.99 -2.40 7.96
C ASP A 51 14.04 -3.80 7.32
N LYS A 52 13.00 -4.61 7.51
CA LYS A 52 12.93 -5.99 7.01
C LYS A 52 11.80 -6.22 6.01
N TYR A 53 10.93 -5.25 5.80
CA TYR A 53 9.73 -5.39 5.00
C TYR A 53 9.81 -4.54 3.74
N ASN A 54 9.83 -5.21 2.59
CA ASN A 54 10.00 -4.56 1.29
C ASN A 54 8.66 -4.41 0.54
N HIS A 55 8.69 -3.73 -0.61
CA HIS A 55 7.50 -3.48 -1.42
C HIS A 55 6.87 -4.77 -1.97
N MET A 56 7.68 -5.78 -2.31
CA MET A 56 7.17 -7.06 -2.79
C MET A 56 6.48 -7.85 -1.67
N ASP A 57 6.99 -7.81 -0.44
CA ASP A 57 6.33 -8.39 0.72
C ASP A 57 4.97 -7.73 0.95
N LEU A 58 4.93 -6.39 0.91
CA LEU A 58 3.69 -5.62 0.99
C LEU A 58 2.68 -6.05 -0.08
N PHE A 59 3.14 -6.16 -1.33
CA PHE A 59 2.27 -6.52 -2.44
C PHE A 59 1.72 -7.94 -2.29
N ALA A 60 2.57 -8.90 -1.93
CA ALA A 60 2.19 -10.30 -1.73
C ALA A 60 1.18 -10.45 -0.59
N ASP A 61 1.48 -9.93 0.60
CA ASP A 61 0.62 -10.02 1.78
C ASP A 61 -0.71 -9.32 1.54
N SER A 62 -0.67 -8.13 0.92
CA SER A 62 -1.88 -7.37 0.57
C SER A 62 -2.76 -8.15 -0.42
N CYS A 63 -2.16 -8.82 -1.41
CA CYS A 63 -2.89 -9.66 -2.35
C CYS A 63 -3.51 -10.87 -1.66
N GLU A 64 -2.76 -11.57 -0.80
CA GLU A 64 -3.24 -12.74 -0.07
C GLU A 64 -4.49 -12.41 0.75
N ILE A 65 -4.46 -11.31 1.52
CA ILE A 65 -5.58 -10.93 2.37
C ILE A 65 -6.75 -10.34 1.58
N ALA A 66 -6.48 -9.45 0.60
CA ALA A 66 -7.53 -8.70 -0.09
C ALA A 66 -8.20 -9.50 -1.22
N LEU A 67 -7.48 -10.43 -1.83
CA LEU A 67 -7.96 -11.22 -2.97
C LEU A 67 -8.33 -12.66 -2.60
N SER A 68 -8.28 -13.02 -1.33
CA SER A 68 -8.72 -14.33 -0.82
C SER A 68 -10.08 -14.79 -1.34
N ASN A 69 -10.99 -13.84 -1.64
CA ASN A 69 -12.33 -14.09 -2.15
C ASN A 69 -12.50 -13.81 -3.66
N VAL A 70 -11.42 -13.51 -4.38
CA VAL A 70 -11.46 -13.25 -5.82
C VAL A 70 -11.27 -14.58 -6.57
N PRO A 71 -12.16 -14.94 -7.50
CA PRO A 71 -12.01 -16.16 -8.28
C PRO A 71 -10.73 -16.14 -9.11
N ALA A 72 -9.99 -17.26 -9.12
CA ALA A 72 -8.74 -17.41 -9.87
C ALA A 72 -8.86 -17.19 -11.39
N SER A 73 -10.09 -17.19 -11.92
CA SER A 73 -10.37 -16.89 -13.33
C SER A 73 -10.28 -15.39 -13.68
N HIS A 74 -10.13 -14.50 -12.69
CA HIS A 74 -10.04 -13.06 -12.91
C HIS A 74 -8.58 -12.62 -12.94
N VAL A 75 -8.16 -12.08 -14.09
CA VAL A 75 -6.89 -11.36 -14.19
C VAL A 75 -7.12 -9.92 -13.73
N ILE A 76 -6.41 -9.51 -12.68
CA ILE A 76 -6.53 -8.17 -12.10
C ILE A 76 -5.14 -7.55 -12.05
N THR A 77 -5.01 -6.36 -12.63
CA THR A 77 -3.84 -5.50 -12.41
C THR A 77 -4.15 -4.57 -11.24
N LEU A 78 -3.30 -4.61 -10.22
CA LEU A 78 -3.46 -3.84 -8.99
C LEU A 78 -2.30 -2.87 -8.81
N ASP A 79 -2.65 -1.64 -8.49
CA ASP A 79 -1.70 -0.61 -8.06
C ASP A 79 -1.89 -0.35 -6.56
N LEU A 80 -0.81 -0.10 -5.84
CA LEU A 80 -0.84 0.23 -4.42
C LEU A 80 -0.70 1.73 -4.22
N TYR A 81 -1.51 2.28 -3.32
CA TYR A 81 -1.47 3.70 -2.94
C TYR A 81 -1.42 3.88 -1.44
N GLY A 82 -0.44 4.65 -0.95
CA GLY A 82 -0.42 5.16 0.42
C GLY A 82 -1.14 6.51 0.52
N VAL A 83 -1.63 6.86 1.71
CA VAL A 83 -2.20 8.19 1.99
C VAL A 83 -1.20 9.03 2.76
N VAL A 84 -1.04 10.31 2.43
CA VAL A 84 -0.22 11.22 3.23
C VAL A 84 -0.98 11.54 4.54
N PRO A 85 -0.37 11.40 5.72
CA PRO A 85 -1.03 11.70 7.00
C PRO A 85 -1.63 13.11 7.01
N ARG A 86 -2.83 13.23 7.60
CA ARG A 86 -3.58 14.51 7.69
C ARG A 86 -3.86 15.17 6.33
N SER A 87 -3.85 14.38 5.26
CA SER A 87 -4.12 14.82 3.90
C SER A 87 -5.00 13.82 3.17
N GLU A 88 -5.64 14.27 2.09
CA GLU A 88 -6.37 13.41 1.15
C GLU A 88 -5.48 12.96 -0.02
N VAL A 89 -4.22 13.38 -0.04
CA VAL A 89 -3.26 13.04 -1.11
C VAL A 89 -2.90 11.57 -1.04
N ARG A 90 -3.03 10.88 -2.17
CA ARG A 90 -2.58 9.50 -2.37
C ARG A 90 -1.29 9.48 -3.19
N ILE A 91 -0.36 8.63 -2.76
CA ILE A 91 0.93 8.41 -3.42
C ILE A 91 0.98 6.97 -3.88
N GLU A 92 1.29 6.76 -5.16
CA GLU A 92 1.48 5.41 -5.70
C GLU A 92 2.78 4.80 -5.17
N LEU A 93 2.73 3.55 -4.74
CA LEU A 93 3.85 2.82 -4.16
C LEU A 93 4.34 1.78 -5.16
N LYS A 94 5.44 2.07 -5.85
CA LYS A 94 6.00 1.20 -6.90
C LYS A 94 7.27 0.49 -6.47
N TYR A 95 8.01 1.09 -5.56
CA TYR A 95 9.35 0.64 -5.19
C TYR A 95 9.55 0.69 -3.68
N ASP A 96 10.56 -0.01 -3.19
CA ASP A 96 10.95 -0.02 -1.77
C ASP A 96 11.17 1.40 -1.23
N GLN A 97 11.72 2.31 -2.05
CA GLN A 97 11.93 3.69 -1.65
C GLN A 97 10.62 4.44 -1.35
N ASP A 98 9.54 4.11 -2.07
CA ASP A 98 8.21 4.70 -1.81
C ASP A 98 7.64 4.18 -0.50
N LEU A 99 7.83 2.89 -0.21
CA LEU A 99 7.41 2.26 1.03
C LEU A 99 8.19 2.80 2.24
N LEU A 100 9.51 2.91 2.13
CA LEU A 100 10.36 3.54 3.16
C LEU A 100 9.93 4.99 3.41
N ARG A 101 9.62 5.73 2.35
CA ARG A 101 9.08 7.08 2.47
C ARG A 101 7.73 7.09 3.20
N MET A 102 6.86 6.12 2.94
CA MET A 102 5.59 5.97 3.63
C MET A 102 5.78 5.71 5.13
N PHE A 103 6.64 4.78 5.52
CA PHE A 103 6.99 4.58 6.93
C PHE A 103 7.49 5.88 7.58
N GLY A 104 8.26 6.69 6.83
CA GLY A 104 8.75 7.99 7.30
C GLY A 104 7.68 9.05 7.49
N LEU A 105 6.64 9.06 6.66
CA LEU A 105 5.49 9.93 6.87
C LEU A 105 4.71 9.55 8.12
N TYR A 106 4.69 8.26 8.47
CA TYR A 106 3.95 7.69 9.60
C TYR A 106 4.81 7.49 10.86
N VAL A 107 5.92 8.21 11.02
CA VAL A 107 6.69 8.20 12.28
C VAL A 107 5.78 8.65 13.43
N GLY A 108 5.77 7.86 14.51
CA GLY A 108 4.91 8.09 15.66
C GLY A 108 3.45 7.65 15.46
N ILE A 109 3.08 7.13 14.29
CA ILE A 109 1.74 6.62 13.98
C ILE A 109 1.82 5.11 13.78
N LYS A 110 0.99 4.35 14.48
CA LYS A 110 1.00 2.88 14.42
C LYS A 110 0.43 2.35 13.11
N GLU A 111 -0.68 2.94 12.64
CA GLU A 111 -1.46 2.41 11.52
C GLU A 111 -1.19 3.18 10.22
N ILE A 112 -0.86 2.46 9.16
CA ILE A 112 -0.62 3.00 7.81
C ILE A 112 -1.71 2.50 6.85
N PRO A 113 -2.59 3.37 6.35
CA PRO A 113 -3.59 3.00 5.36
C PRO A 113 -2.98 2.92 3.95
N ILE A 114 -3.18 1.76 3.33
CA ILE A 114 -2.79 1.42 1.96
C ILE A 114 -4.05 1.04 1.18
N TYR A 115 -4.16 1.47 -0.07
CA TYR A 115 -5.31 1.25 -0.93
C TYR A 115 -4.90 0.54 -2.20
N PHE A 116 -5.67 -0.47 -2.58
CA PHE A 116 -5.61 -1.02 -3.93
C PHE A 116 -6.41 -0.19 -4.92
N GLY A 117 -5.77 0.28 -5.97
CA GLY A 117 -6.43 0.71 -7.21
C GLY A 117 -6.48 -0.45 -8.20
N VAL A 118 -7.59 -0.57 -8.93
CA VAL A 118 -7.71 -1.52 -10.04
C VAL A 118 -7.41 -0.77 -11.33
N ALA A 119 -6.28 -1.06 -11.96
CA ALA A 119 -5.89 -0.39 -13.20
C ALA A 119 -6.75 -0.86 -14.38
N HIS A 120 -6.94 -2.18 -14.49
CA HIS A 120 -7.82 -2.82 -15.49
C HIS A 120 -8.31 -4.18 -14.95
N SER A 121 -9.61 -4.47 -15.07
CA SER A 121 -10.18 -5.80 -14.87
C SER A 121 -10.76 -6.30 -16.18
N SER A 122 -10.13 -7.28 -16.82
CA SER A 122 -10.74 -7.99 -17.95
C SER A 122 -11.31 -9.31 -17.45
N THR A 123 -12.60 -9.50 -17.64
CA THR A 123 -13.24 -10.82 -17.54
C THR A 123 -12.54 -11.78 -18.50
N PRO A 124 -12.33 -13.05 -18.11
CA PRO A 124 -11.75 -14.04 -19.03
C PRO A 124 -12.67 -14.21 -20.24
N ILE A 125 -12.06 -14.34 -21.42
CA ILE A 125 -12.74 -14.82 -22.63
C ILE A 125 -13.26 -16.21 -22.30
N GLY A 126 -14.58 -16.36 -22.28
CA GLY A 126 -15.21 -17.67 -22.10
C GLY A 126 -14.67 -18.63 -23.16
N PHE A 127 -14.09 -19.74 -22.73
CA PHE A 127 -13.99 -20.89 -23.61
C PHE A 127 -15.43 -21.40 -23.75
N GLU A 128 -16.14 -20.94 -24.79
CA GLU A 128 -17.30 -21.66 -25.30
C GLU A 128 -16.80 -23.05 -25.70
N GLU A 129 -17.12 -24.06 -24.89
CA GLU A 129 -17.15 -25.44 -25.35
C GLU A 129 -18.17 -25.50 -26.49
N THR A 130 -17.68 -25.53 -27.73
CA THR A 130 -18.48 -25.89 -28.89
C THR A 130 -18.99 -27.31 -28.70
N HIS A 131 -20.24 -27.45 -28.25
CA HIS A 131 -21.01 -28.67 -28.40
C HIS A 131 -21.26 -28.92 -29.90
N GLU A 132 -20.38 -29.70 -30.53
CA GLU A 132 -20.68 -30.34 -31.81
C GLU A 132 -21.87 -31.29 -31.61
N THR A 133 -23.04 -30.83 -32.03
CA THR A 133 -24.24 -31.66 -32.14
C THR A 133 -24.13 -32.46 -33.44
N ASN A 134 -23.55 -33.66 -33.35
CA ASN A 134 -23.68 -34.67 -34.41
C ASN A 134 -25.12 -35.19 -34.41
N MET A 135 -25.94 -34.75 -35.37
CA MET A 135 -27.16 -35.45 -35.74
C MET A 135 -26.85 -36.41 -36.90
N HIS A 136 -27.14 -37.68 -36.64
CA HIS A 136 -27.30 -38.76 -37.61
C HIS A 136 -28.72 -38.69 -38.21
#